data_AF-A0A7C1AY62-F1
#
_entry.id   AF-A0A7C1AY62-F1
#
_cell.length_a   1.000
_cell.length_b   1.000
_cell.length_c   1.000
_cell.angle_alpha   90.00
_cell.angle_beta   90.00
_cell.angle_gamma   90.00
#
_symmetry.space_group_name_H-M   'P 1'
#
loop_
_entity.id
_entity.type
_entity.pdbx_description
1 polymer ?
#
loop_
_entity_poly.entity_id
_entity_poly.type
_entity_poly.pdbx_seq_one_letter_code
_entity_poly.pdbx_strand_id
1 'polypeptide(L)'
;MRPAAPEQLVRGIIEECADCDICRFLMDGVCYFFPALYRLWDREMTEGIPANTRELRNLVELCHFCALCPCEPVRNRILQAKILFVERDGLDPRNRIMEDMALTARLFRILRVFTNKCKHYNSFAKKILRIHNTRLLPHWSACPFPTEVTFPGFENFSVKAERRRKVAYFTGCTGRYIFPEVPYSVVKILNSLGYDVLVPKQLCCGMPALLEGDIQRVQSWISRNMEHLIPLVHAGYDIVCSCRHLFPTHSFLFLLR
;
A
#
# COMPACT_ATOMS: atom_id res chain seq x y z
N MET A 1 25.20 3.16 15.93
CA MET A 1 25.06 4.56 15.48
C MET A 1 23.61 4.98 15.72
N ARG A 2 23.35 6.12 16.38
CA ARG A 2 21.97 6.65 16.43
C ARG A 2 21.55 6.98 15.00
N PRO A 3 20.31 6.65 14.56
CA PRO A 3 19.85 7.06 13.25
C PRO A 3 19.94 8.59 13.16
N ALA A 4 20.40 9.10 12.01
CA ALA A 4 20.40 10.53 11.74
C ALA A 4 18.99 11.11 11.96
N ALA A 5 18.91 12.35 12.45
CA ALA A 5 17.60 12.98 12.62
C ALA A 5 16.88 13.04 11.25
N PRO A 6 15.55 12.82 11.20
CA PRO A 6 14.83 12.79 9.93
C PRO A 6 15.04 14.08 9.12
N GLU A 7 15.16 15.24 9.79
CA GLU A 7 15.46 16.51 9.15
C GLU A 7 16.80 16.51 8.40
N GLN A 8 17.84 15.91 8.98
CA GLN A 8 19.16 15.84 8.34
C GLN A 8 19.11 14.98 7.08
N LEU A 9 18.37 13.87 7.11
CA LEU A 9 18.18 13.02 5.93
C LEU A 9 17.48 13.78 4.80
N VAL A 10 16.41 14.52 5.13
CA VAL A 10 15.65 15.31 4.15
C VAL A 10 16.49 16.45 3.58
N ARG A 11 17.23 17.19 4.41
CA ARG A 11 18.14 18.25 3.92
C ARG A 11 19.16 17.71 2.95
N GLY A 12 19.80 16.58 3.28
CA GLY A 12 20.73 15.94 2.36
C GLY A 12 20.08 15.45 1.07
N ILE A 13 18.78 15.11 1.07
CA ILE A 13 18.04 14.82 -0.18
C ILE A 13 17.83 16.09 -1.00
N ILE A 14 17.45 17.20 -0.35
CA ILE A 14 17.24 18.50 -1.02
C ILE A 14 18.54 18.94 -1.71
N GLU A 15 19.64 18.96 -0.96
CA GLU A 15 20.97 19.33 -1.44
C GLU A 15 21.39 18.45 -2.63
N GLU A 16 21.32 17.12 -2.49
CA GLU A 16 21.70 16.17 -3.53
C GLU A 16 20.85 16.31 -4.80
N CYS A 17 19.53 16.52 -4.66
CA CYS A 17 18.64 16.70 -5.80
C CYS A 17 18.87 18.04 -6.50
N ALA A 18 19.07 19.12 -5.73
CA ALA A 18 19.24 20.46 -6.27
C ALA A 18 20.61 20.65 -6.93
N ASP A 19 21.66 20.00 -6.40
CA ASP A 19 23.00 19.99 -7.00
C ASP A 19 23.02 19.21 -8.33
N CYS A 20 22.35 18.05 -8.38
CA CYS A 20 22.31 17.21 -9.58
C CYS A 20 21.43 17.80 -10.70
N ASP A 21 20.26 18.34 -10.36
CA ASP A 21 19.27 18.99 -11.24
C ASP A 21 18.73 18.21 -12.46
N ILE A 22 19.18 16.96 -12.69
CA ILE A 22 18.78 16.14 -13.84
C ILE A 22 17.26 15.89 -13.89
N CYS A 23 16.63 15.71 -12.73
CA CYS A 23 15.22 15.37 -12.62
C CYS A 23 14.28 16.59 -12.57
N ARG A 24 14.81 17.80 -12.81
CA ARG A 24 14.04 19.05 -12.70
C ARG A 24 12.80 19.10 -13.59
N PHE A 25 12.84 18.48 -14.76
CA PHE A 25 11.70 18.39 -15.68
C PHE A 25 10.46 17.72 -15.04
N LEU A 26 10.63 16.94 -13.97
CA LEU A 26 9.51 16.35 -13.23
C LEU A 26 8.66 17.38 -12.48
N MET A 27 9.14 18.63 -12.33
CA MET A 27 8.36 19.73 -11.76
C MET A 27 7.17 20.12 -12.63
N ASP A 28 7.33 20.06 -13.95
CA ASP A 28 6.26 20.39 -14.92
C ASP A 28 5.31 19.20 -15.14
N GLY A 29 5.55 18.09 -14.42
CA GLY A 29 4.79 16.86 -14.51
C GLY A 29 3.82 16.62 -13.35
N VAL A 30 3.56 15.34 -13.07
CA VAL A 30 2.58 14.86 -12.09
C VAL A 30 3.15 14.84 -10.65
N CYS A 31 4.44 15.14 -10.47
CA CYS A 31 5.11 14.98 -9.19
C CYS A 31 4.97 16.23 -8.31
N TYR A 32 4.26 16.12 -7.19
CA TYR A 32 4.16 17.23 -6.22
C TYR A 32 5.40 17.40 -5.33
N PHE A 33 6.27 16.39 -5.25
CA PHE A 33 7.47 16.43 -4.41
C PHE A 33 8.53 17.40 -4.95
N PHE A 34 8.86 17.32 -6.25
CA PHE A 34 9.94 18.14 -6.83
C PHE A 34 9.65 19.65 -6.80
N PRO A 35 8.46 20.15 -7.20
CA PRO A 35 8.15 21.58 -7.08
C PRO A 35 8.28 22.10 -5.65
N ALA A 36 7.86 21.31 -4.65
CA ALA A 36 7.99 21.67 -3.26
C ALA A 36 9.45 21.65 -2.78
N LEU A 37 10.25 20.66 -3.22
CA LEU A 37 11.68 20.56 -2.95
C LEU A 37 12.42 21.80 -3.44
N TYR A 38 12.28 22.12 -4.73
CA TYR A 38 12.98 23.25 -5.33
C TYR A 38 12.50 24.58 -4.76
N ARG A 39 11.21 24.74 -4.45
CA ARG A 39 10.72 25.92 -3.74
C ARG A 39 11.41 26.13 -2.38
N LEU A 40 11.64 25.05 -1.63
CA LEU A 40 12.32 25.15 -0.33
C LEU A 40 13.81 25.47 -0.51
N TRP A 41 14.46 24.84 -1.50
CA TRP A 41 15.84 25.11 -1.86
C TRP A 41 16.05 26.56 -2.30
N ASP A 42 15.27 27.02 -3.27
CA ASP A 42 15.38 28.36 -3.84
C ASP A 42 15.18 29.43 -2.76
N ARG A 43 14.17 29.27 -1.88
CA ARG A 43 13.94 30.18 -0.74
C ARG A 43 15.15 30.24 0.19
N GLU A 44 15.76 29.10 0.50
CA GLU A 44 16.96 29.05 1.35
C GLU A 44 18.15 29.73 0.67
N MET A 45 18.34 29.55 -0.64
CA MET A 45 19.44 30.14 -1.41
C MET A 45 19.27 31.64 -1.67
N THR A 46 18.06 32.12 -1.95
CA THR A 46 17.81 33.53 -2.31
C THR A 46 17.53 34.41 -1.11
N GLU A 47 16.80 33.90 -0.12
CA GLU A 47 16.34 34.66 1.04
C GLU A 47 17.12 34.31 2.32
N GLY A 48 17.90 33.22 2.32
CA GLY A 48 18.60 32.73 3.50
C GLY A 48 17.67 32.11 4.55
N ILE A 49 16.43 31.76 4.17
CA ILE A 49 15.41 31.25 5.10
C ILE A 49 15.28 29.72 4.97
N PRO A 50 15.87 28.94 5.91
CA PRO A 50 15.87 27.49 5.83
C PRO A 50 14.49 26.89 6.09
N ALA A 51 14.24 25.71 5.54
CA ALA A 51 13.02 24.94 5.81
C ALA A 51 12.93 24.52 7.29
N ASN A 52 11.79 24.74 7.94
CA ASN A 52 11.58 24.24 9.29
C ASN A 52 11.19 22.74 9.30
N THR A 53 11.22 22.09 10.47
CA THR A 53 10.87 20.66 10.63
C THR A 53 9.52 20.29 10.00
N ARG A 54 8.50 21.14 10.14
CA ARG A 54 7.17 20.87 9.60
C ARG A 54 7.16 20.92 8.07
N GLU A 55 7.89 21.85 7.48
CA GLU A 55 8.04 21.93 6.02
C GLU A 55 8.79 20.72 5.47
N LEU A 56 9.85 20.27 6.15
CA LEU A 56 10.59 19.06 5.77
C LEU A 56 9.74 17.79 5.87
N ARG A 57 8.91 17.68 6.92
CA ARG A 57 7.94 16.59 7.05
C ARG A 57 6.89 16.63 5.94
N ASN A 58 6.28 17.79 5.71
CA ASN A 58 5.31 17.96 4.63
C ASN A 58 5.92 17.61 3.26
N LEU A 59 7.19 17.97 3.02
CA LEU A 59 7.89 17.65 1.78
C LEU A 59 7.93 16.14 1.54
N VAL A 60 8.37 15.35 2.53
CA VAL A 60 8.43 13.89 2.34
C VAL A 60 7.05 13.28 2.18
N GLU A 61 6.02 13.79 2.87
CA GLU A 61 4.63 13.34 2.73
C GLU A 61 4.10 13.45 1.30
N LEU A 62 4.59 14.40 0.48
CA LEU A 62 4.22 14.54 -0.94
C LEU A 62 4.72 13.39 -1.83
N CYS A 63 5.71 12.61 -1.37
CA CYS A 63 6.24 11.48 -2.13
C CYS A 63 5.38 10.22 -1.93
N HIS A 64 4.67 9.80 -2.97
CA HIS A 64 3.83 8.59 -2.95
C HIS A 64 4.55 7.32 -3.45
N PHE A 65 5.87 7.36 -3.58
CA PHE A 65 6.70 6.22 -4.04
C PHE A 65 6.23 5.59 -5.38
N CYS A 66 5.79 6.42 -6.33
CA CYS A 66 5.28 5.98 -7.64
C CYS A 66 6.35 5.52 -8.64
N ALA A 67 7.63 5.57 -8.27
CA ALA A 67 8.79 5.28 -9.11
C ALA A 67 8.98 6.19 -10.35
N LEU A 68 8.36 7.38 -10.39
CA LEU A 68 8.66 8.40 -11.42
C LEU A 68 10.09 8.95 -11.29
N CYS A 69 10.56 9.17 -10.06
CA CYS A 69 11.95 9.52 -9.81
C CYS A 69 12.83 8.29 -10.11
N PRO A 70 13.85 8.37 -10.99
CA PRO A 70 14.70 7.24 -11.33
C PRO A 70 15.72 6.89 -10.24
N CYS A 71 16.11 7.84 -9.40
CA CYS A 71 17.15 7.68 -8.38
C CYS A 71 16.66 6.83 -7.19
N GLU A 72 17.05 5.56 -7.15
CA GLU A 72 16.70 4.64 -6.06
C GLU A 72 17.17 5.11 -4.68
N PRO A 73 18.43 5.58 -4.48
CA PRO A 73 18.89 6.02 -3.16
C PRO A 73 18.04 7.15 -2.58
N VAL A 74 17.65 8.12 -3.42
CA VAL A 74 16.77 9.23 -3.05
C VAL A 74 15.40 8.70 -2.61
N ARG A 75 14.78 7.81 -3.39
CA ARG A 75 13.48 7.22 -3.03
C ARG A 75 13.53 6.50 -1.69
N ASN A 76 14.58 5.71 -1.45
CA ASN A 76 14.74 4.94 -0.22
C ASN A 76 14.98 5.87 0.99
N ARG A 77 15.78 6.92 0.85
CA ARG A 77 16.00 7.93 1.90
C ARG A 77 14.74 8.72 2.21
N ILE A 78 13.89 9.03 1.23
CA ILE A 78 12.59 9.68 1.46
C ILE A 78 11.68 8.77 2.31
N LEU A 79 11.60 7.48 1.95
CA LEU A 79 10.83 6.51 2.72
C LEU A 79 11.38 6.36 4.15
N GLN A 80 12.70 6.29 4.30
CA GLN A 80 13.36 6.23 5.59
C GLN A 80 13.07 7.47 6.45
N ALA A 81 13.12 8.67 5.85
CA ALA A 81 12.78 9.90 6.54
C ALA A 81 11.31 9.90 7.01
N LYS A 82 10.36 9.41 6.19
CA LYS A 82 8.97 9.23 6.61
C LYS A 82 8.85 8.30 7.83
N ILE A 83 9.50 7.14 7.80
CA ILE A 83 9.49 6.19 8.92
C ILE A 83 10.00 6.86 10.20
N LEU A 84 11.13 7.57 10.12
CA LEU A 84 11.71 8.25 11.28
C LEU A 84 10.83 9.40 11.81
N PHE A 85 10.14 10.15 10.94
CA PHE A 85 9.15 11.14 11.37
C PHE A 85 7.97 10.47 12.08
N VAL A 86 7.45 9.36 11.57
CA VAL A 86 6.33 8.63 12.17
C VAL A 86 6.71 7.97 13.48
N GLU A 87 7.91 7.40 13.59
CA GLU A 87 8.42 6.82 14.83
C GLU A 87 8.59 7.87 15.93
N ARG A 88 9.06 9.07 15.57
CA ARG A 88 9.26 10.16 16.53
C ARG A 88 7.97 10.88 16.92
N ASP A 89 7.17 11.28 15.92
CA ASP A 89 6.07 12.22 16.08
C ASP A 89 4.68 11.54 16.01
N GLY A 90 4.64 10.28 15.61
CA GLY A 90 3.40 9.56 15.33
C GLY A 90 2.82 9.84 13.94
N LEU A 91 1.94 8.92 13.52
CA LEU A 91 1.16 9.06 12.29
C LEU A 91 -0.14 9.83 12.55
N ASP A 92 -0.54 10.67 11.59
CA ASP A 92 -1.85 11.32 11.61
C ASP A 92 -2.96 10.26 11.75
N PRO A 93 -3.87 10.37 12.74
CA PRO A 93 -4.95 9.41 12.94
C PRO A 93 -5.82 9.16 11.69
N ARG A 94 -5.95 10.15 10.80
CA ARG A 94 -6.70 9.99 9.54
C ARG A 94 -5.98 9.06 8.58
N ASN A 95 -4.67 9.21 8.44
CA ASN A 95 -3.85 8.35 7.59
C ASN A 95 -3.83 6.93 8.16
N ARG A 96 -3.77 6.81 9.49
CA ARG A 96 -3.88 5.53 10.21
C ARG A 96 -5.19 4.79 9.97
N ILE A 97 -6.30 5.50 9.78
CA ILE A 97 -7.57 4.88 9.38
C ILE A 97 -7.50 4.45 7.91
N MET A 98 -7.02 5.33 7.03
CA MET A 98 -7.00 5.13 5.58
C MET A 98 -6.06 4.01 5.13
N GLU A 99 -4.93 3.82 5.79
CA GLU A 99 -4.00 2.73 5.49
C GLU A 99 -4.57 1.35 5.87
N ASP A 100 -5.49 1.30 6.85
CA ASP A 100 -6.20 0.09 7.24
C ASP A 100 -7.48 -0.07 6.40
N MET A 101 -7.29 -0.75 5.27
CA MET A 101 -8.38 -1.06 4.34
C MET A 101 -9.49 -1.91 4.96
N ALA A 102 -9.19 -2.75 5.95
CA ALA A 102 -10.20 -3.58 6.60
C ALA A 102 -11.07 -2.75 7.54
N LEU A 103 -10.45 -1.88 8.33
CA LEU A 103 -11.16 -0.90 9.17
C LEU A 103 -11.98 0.06 8.31
N THR A 104 -11.36 0.61 7.27
CA THR A 104 -12.02 1.53 6.33
C THR A 104 -13.21 0.84 5.66
N ALA A 105 -13.04 -0.39 5.15
CA ALA A 105 -14.16 -1.14 4.58
C ALA A 105 -15.28 -1.38 5.59
N ARG A 106 -14.97 -1.70 6.85
CA ARG A 106 -16.00 -1.88 7.90
C ARG A 106 -16.77 -0.58 8.16
N LEU A 107 -16.06 0.54 8.29
CA LEU A 107 -16.66 1.85 8.51
C LEU A 107 -17.56 2.26 7.34
N PHE A 108 -17.04 2.20 6.11
CA PHE A 108 -17.76 2.60 4.92
C PHE A 108 -18.85 1.61 4.49
N ARG A 109 -18.79 0.34 4.92
CA ARG A 109 -19.88 -0.62 4.77
C ARG A 109 -21.11 -0.24 5.60
N ILE A 110 -20.91 0.23 6.83
CA ILE A 110 -22.01 0.74 7.68
C ILE A 110 -22.60 2.00 7.06
N LEU A 111 -21.74 2.88 6.54
CA LEU A 111 -22.15 4.15 5.90
C LEU A 111 -22.69 3.97 4.47
N ARG A 112 -22.63 2.76 3.89
CA ARG A 112 -22.93 2.45 2.48
C ARG A 112 -24.37 2.73 2.07
N VAL A 113 -25.30 2.68 3.03
CA VAL A 113 -26.71 3.05 2.84
C VAL A 113 -26.85 4.55 2.50
N PHE A 114 -25.91 5.39 2.95
CA PHE A 114 -25.97 6.85 2.81
C PHE A 114 -24.99 7.42 1.77
N THR A 115 -23.96 6.69 1.36
CA THR A 115 -22.86 7.23 0.53
C THR A 115 -23.09 7.16 -0.99
N ASN A 116 -23.92 6.25 -1.50
CA ASN A 116 -24.13 6.08 -2.95
C ASN A 116 -25.35 6.82 -3.53
N LYS A 117 -26.35 7.20 -2.72
CA LYS A 117 -27.52 7.97 -3.21
C LYS A 117 -27.40 9.48 -2.98
N CYS A 118 -26.62 9.91 -1.99
CA CYS A 118 -26.49 11.33 -1.64
C CYS A 118 -25.10 11.87 -1.98
N LYS A 119 -24.97 12.53 -3.16
CA LYS A 119 -23.78 13.32 -3.52
C LYS A 119 -23.35 14.32 -2.43
N HIS A 120 -24.31 14.79 -1.62
CA HIS A 120 -24.10 15.77 -0.55
C HIS A 120 -23.54 15.18 0.76
N TYR A 121 -23.89 13.93 1.12
CA TYR A 121 -23.40 13.30 2.38
C TYR A 121 -21.89 13.03 2.32
N ASN A 122 -21.36 12.89 1.11
CA ASN A 122 -19.93 12.80 0.84
C ASN A 122 -19.13 14.06 1.26
N SER A 123 -19.73 15.26 1.35
CA SER A 123 -18.96 16.49 1.63
C SER A 123 -18.44 16.55 3.07
N PHE A 124 -19.25 16.15 4.05
CA PHE A 124 -18.88 16.24 5.48
C PHE A 124 -17.85 15.18 5.87
N ALA A 125 -18.07 13.91 5.48
CA ALA A 125 -17.11 12.84 5.72
C ALA A 125 -15.77 13.10 5.02
N LYS A 126 -15.80 13.60 3.77
CA LYS A 126 -14.58 14.02 3.06
C LYS A 126 -13.89 15.18 3.78
N LYS A 127 -14.63 16.16 4.31
CA LYS A 127 -14.06 17.28 5.09
C LYS A 127 -13.36 16.80 6.37
N ILE A 128 -13.97 15.88 7.12
CA ILE A 128 -13.36 15.26 8.32
C ILE A 128 -12.07 14.53 7.95
N LEU A 129 -12.11 13.74 6.87
CA LEU A 129 -10.99 12.95 6.38
C LEU A 129 -9.99 13.77 5.55
N ARG A 130 -10.20 15.08 5.41
CA ARG A 130 -9.42 15.99 4.52
C ARG A 130 -9.28 15.50 3.08
N ILE A 131 -10.27 14.77 2.60
CA ILE A 131 -10.38 14.37 1.20
C ILE A 131 -10.97 15.55 0.42
N HIS A 132 -10.32 15.92 -0.67
CA HIS A 132 -10.83 16.98 -1.54
C HIS A 132 -12.23 16.64 -2.06
N ASN A 133 -13.15 17.59 -2.04
CA ASN A 133 -14.57 17.37 -2.34
C ASN A 133 -14.83 16.74 -3.72
N THR A 134 -14.01 17.09 -4.73
CA THR A 134 -14.08 16.55 -6.09
C THR A 134 -13.57 15.11 -6.21
N ARG A 135 -12.87 14.57 -5.21
CA ARG A 135 -12.33 13.20 -5.27
C ARG A 135 -13.45 12.19 -5.14
N LEU A 136 -13.48 11.21 -6.02
CA LEU A 136 -14.39 10.07 -5.89
C LEU A 136 -13.85 9.13 -4.81
N LEU A 137 -14.74 8.67 -3.92
CA LEU A 137 -14.41 7.60 -2.99
C LEU A 137 -14.59 6.26 -3.71
N PRO A 138 -13.76 5.25 -3.41
CA PRO A 138 -13.92 3.94 -4.00
C PRO A 138 -15.25 3.32 -3.59
N HIS A 139 -15.80 2.49 -4.49
CA HIS A 139 -16.95 1.67 -4.17
C HIS A 139 -16.51 0.48 -3.32
N TRP A 140 -16.65 0.62 -2.00
CA TRP A 140 -16.46 -0.49 -1.05
C TRP A 140 -17.49 -1.57 -1.32
N SER A 141 -17.16 -2.87 -1.28
CA SER A 141 -18.11 -3.99 -1.41
C SER A 141 -18.97 -4.19 -0.15
N ALA A 142 -20.25 -4.55 -0.30
CA ALA A 142 -21.10 -4.96 0.84
C ALA A 142 -20.71 -6.33 1.36
N CYS A 143 -20.31 -7.20 0.44
CA CYS A 143 -19.90 -8.57 0.68
C CYS A 143 -18.43 -8.67 0.26
N PRO A 144 -17.48 -8.44 1.18
CA PRO A 144 -16.08 -8.67 0.89
C PRO A 144 -15.85 -10.11 0.46
N PHE A 145 -14.82 -10.33 -0.36
CA PHE A 145 -14.42 -11.68 -0.73
C PHE A 145 -14.08 -12.50 0.53
N PRO A 146 -14.57 -13.75 0.66
CA PRO A 146 -14.36 -14.55 1.86
C PRO A 146 -12.90 -15.00 2.00
N THR A 147 -12.50 -15.26 3.24
CA THR A 147 -11.22 -15.91 3.58
C THR A 147 -11.50 -17.14 4.43
N GLU A 148 -10.52 -18.02 4.56
CA GLU A 148 -10.67 -19.31 5.27
C GLU A 148 -11.66 -20.24 4.56
N VAL A 149 -11.64 -20.20 3.22
CA VAL A 149 -12.53 -20.99 2.36
C VAL A 149 -11.70 -21.70 1.30
N THR A 150 -12.04 -22.96 1.04
CA THR A 150 -11.53 -23.74 -0.09
C THR A 150 -12.57 -23.75 -1.20
N PHE A 151 -12.15 -23.37 -2.40
CA PHE A 151 -12.94 -23.49 -3.61
C PHE A 151 -12.43 -24.73 -4.37
N PRO A 152 -13.20 -25.82 -4.41
CA PRO A 152 -12.78 -27.03 -5.10
C PRO A 152 -12.74 -26.80 -6.62
N GLY A 153 -11.77 -27.42 -7.29
CA GLY A 153 -11.69 -27.41 -8.75
C GLY A 153 -12.93 -28.07 -9.40
N PHE A 154 -13.24 -27.72 -10.65
CA PHE A 154 -14.38 -28.31 -11.35
C PHE A 154 -14.14 -29.81 -11.61
N GLU A 155 -15.14 -30.66 -11.34
CA GLU A 155 -15.05 -32.11 -11.46
C GLU A 155 -14.86 -32.61 -12.90
N ASN A 156 -15.23 -31.79 -13.90
CA ASN A 156 -15.24 -32.16 -15.31
C ASN A 156 -13.84 -32.20 -15.98
N PHE A 157 -12.77 -31.99 -15.22
CA PHE A 157 -11.41 -32.11 -15.76
C PHE A 157 -10.86 -33.53 -15.60
N SER A 158 -10.71 -34.22 -16.74
CA SER A 158 -10.08 -35.54 -16.87
C SER A 158 -8.54 -35.46 -16.73
N VAL A 159 -8.04 -34.69 -15.76
CA VAL A 159 -6.64 -34.82 -15.34
C VAL A 159 -6.60 -36.05 -14.43
N LYS A 160 -5.94 -37.11 -14.89
CA LYS A 160 -5.69 -38.33 -14.11
C LYS A 160 -5.38 -37.94 -12.66
N ALA A 161 -6.21 -38.44 -11.75
CA ALA A 161 -6.38 -38.00 -10.37
C ALA A 161 -5.19 -38.31 -9.44
N GLU A 162 -3.95 -38.28 -9.93
CA GLU A 162 -2.81 -38.65 -9.09
C GLU A 162 -2.23 -37.46 -8.32
N ARG A 163 -2.32 -36.21 -8.80
CA ARG A 163 -1.98 -35.00 -8.00
C ARG A 163 -2.70 -33.75 -8.50
N ARG A 164 -3.92 -33.45 -8.02
CA ARG A 164 -4.50 -32.10 -8.17
C ARG A 164 -3.55 -31.11 -7.49
N ARG A 165 -3.02 -30.15 -8.24
CA ARG A 165 -2.10 -29.14 -7.71
C ARG A 165 -2.89 -28.20 -6.79
N LYS A 166 -2.34 -27.93 -5.60
CA LYS A 166 -2.99 -27.12 -4.57
C LYS A 166 -2.43 -25.71 -4.60
N VAL A 167 -3.30 -24.72 -4.60
CA VAL A 167 -2.91 -23.30 -4.66
C VAL A 167 -3.46 -22.57 -3.45
N ALA A 168 -2.59 -21.80 -2.79
CA ALA A 168 -2.97 -20.86 -1.74
C ALA A 168 -3.07 -19.45 -2.35
N TYR A 169 -4.27 -18.88 -2.37
CA TYR A 169 -4.53 -17.60 -3.04
C TYR A 169 -4.55 -16.42 -2.06
N PHE A 170 -3.55 -15.54 -2.21
CA PHE A 170 -3.50 -14.24 -1.55
C PHE A 170 -4.22 -13.17 -2.39
N THR A 171 -5.41 -12.81 -1.95
CA THR A 171 -6.34 -11.87 -2.63
C THR A 171 -5.93 -10.41 -2.47
N GLY A 172 -5.24 -10.09 -1.36
CA GLY A 172 -4.96 -8.71 -0.96
C GLY A 172 -6.20 -7.93 -0.51
N CYS A 173 -5.98 -6.74 0.03
CA CYS A 173 -7.05 -5.92 0.61
C CYS A 173 -7.95 -5.26 -0.44
N THR A 174 -7.40 -4.76 -1.54
CA THR A 174 -8.19 -4.08 -2.60
C THR A 174 -9.11 -5.07 -3.32
N GLY A 175 -8.60 -6.24 -3.71
CA GLY A 175 -9.41 -7.30 -4.31
C GLY A 175 -10.50 -7.77 -3.35
N ARG A 176 -10.21 -7.87 -2.04
CA ARG A 176 -11.19 -8.28 -1.05
C ARG A 176 -12.31 -7.25 -0.81
N TYR A 177 -11.95 -5.98 -0.66
CA TYR A 177 -12.88 -4.96 -0.15
C TYR A 177 -13.44 -4.01 -1.21
N ILE A 178 -12.78 -3.84 -2.35
CA ILE A 178 -13.19 -2.89 -3.39
C ILE A 178 -13.61 -3.63 -4.66
N PHE A 179 -12.80 -4.58 -5.14
CA PHE A 179 -13.03 -5.30 -6.40
C PHE A 179 -13.17 -6.82 -6.20
N PRO A 180 -14.18 -7.30 -5.45
CA PRO A 180 -14.36 -8.74 -5.15
C PRO A 180 -14.54 -9.61 -6.39
N GLU A 181 -14.99 -9.06 -7.51
CA GLU A 181 -15.09 -9.73 -8.80
C GLU A 181 -13.74 -10.23 -9.33
N VAL A 182 -12.64 -9.55 -8.99
CA VAL A 182 -11.28 -9.96 -9.39
C VAL A 182 -10.90 -11.29 -8.75
N PRO A 183 -10.91 -11.45 -7.40
CA PRO A 183 -10.58 -12.74 -6.80
C PRO A 183 -11.56 -13.85 -7.16
N TYR A 184 -12.86 -13.57 -7.38
CA TYR A 184 -13.78 -14.59 -7.92
C TYR A 184 -13.36 -15.05 -9.32
N SER A 185 -12.95 -14.14 -10.19
CA SER A 185 -12.48 -14.48 -11.54
C SER A 185 -11.20 -15.30 -11.49
N VAL A 186 -10.26 -14.96 -10.61
CA VAL A 186 -9.01 -15.72 -10.40
C VAL A 186 -9.32 -17.14 -9.93
N VAL A 187 -10.19 -17.31 -8.93
CA VAL A 187 -10.62 -18.64 -8.46
C VAL A 187 -11.26 -19.42 -9.60
N LYS A 188 -12.15 -18.81 -10.38
CA LYS A 188 -12.80 -19.47 -11.52
C LYS A 188 -11.80 -19.96 -12.56
N ILE A 189 -10.79 -19.14 -12.89
CA ILE A 189 -9.72 -19.51 -13.82
C ILE A 189 -8.90 -20.67 -13.24
N LEU A 190 -8.44 -20.57 -12.00
CA LEU A 190 -7.65 -21.64 -11.37
C LEU A 190 -8.43 -22.96 -11.26
N ASN A 191 -9.71 -22.91 -10.88
CA ASN A 191 -10.57 -24.09 -10.84
C ASN A 191 -10.79 -24.69 -12.24
N SER A 192 -10.90 -23.85 -13.28
CA SER A 192 -10.99 -24.30 -14.68
C SER A 192 -9.70 -24.93 -15.21
N LEU A 193 -8.58 -24.76 -14.50
CA LEU A 193 -7.31 -25.42 -14.79
C LEU A 193 -7.09 -26.65 -13.89
N GLY A 194 -8.08 -27.06 -13.10
CA GLY A 194 -8.02 -28.24 -12.25
C GLY A 194 -7.27 -28.05 -10.92
N TYR A 195 -7.04 -26.81 -10.49
CA TYR A 195 -6.46 -26.51 -9.19
C TYR A 195 -7.54 -26.45 -8.11
N ASP A 196 -7.22 -26.95 -6.92
CA ASP A 196 -7.99 -26.65 -5.71
C ASP A 196 -7.43 -25.37 -5.08
N VAL A 197 -8.29 -24.36 -4.89
CA VAL A 197 -7.89 -23.04 -4.44
C VAL A 197 -8.28 -22.83 -2.98
N LEU A 198 -7.29 -22.81 -2.10
CA LEU A 198 -7.46 -22.40 -0.71
C LEU A 198 -7.22 -20.90 -0.59
N VAL A 199 -8.17 -20.17 -0.01
CA VAL A 199 -7.99 -18.76 0.34
C VAL A 199 -7.75 -18.69 1.85
N PRO A 200 -6.49 -18.59 2.31
CA PRO A 200 -6.22 -18.58 3.75
C PRO A 200 -6.65 -17.28 4.40
N LYS A 201 -6.69 -17.31 5.74
CA LYS A 201 -6.76 -16.09 6.55
C LYS A 201 -5.59 -15.20 6.18
N GLN A 202 -5.89 -13.93 5.90
CA GLN A 202 -4.90 -12.96 5.44
C GLN A 202 -5.34 -11.54 5.77
N LEU A 203 -4.36 -10.69 6.01
CA LEU A 203 -4.47 -9.25 6.23
C LEU A 203 -3.92 -8.49 5.01
N CYS A 204 -3.83 -7.16 5.13
CA CYS A 204 -3.16 -6.34 4.12
C CYS A 204 -1.69 -6.76 3.95
N CYS A 205 -1.11 -6.53 2.77
CA CYS A 205 0.31 -6.76 2.49
C CYS A 205 1.25 -5.74 3.18
N GLY A 206 0.70 -4.67 3.76
CA GLY A 206 1.50 -3.61 4.40
C GLY A 206 1.81 -2.42 3.53
N MET A 207 1.62 -2.50 2.21
CA MET A 207 2.01 -1.40 1.30
C MET A 207 1.44 -0.02 1.70
N PRO A 208 0.13 0.17 1.99
CA PRO A 208 -0.38 1.48 2.40
C PRO A 208 0.30 2.02 3.65
N ALA A 209 0.49 1.18 4.67
CA ALA A 209 1.15 1.56 5.92
C ALA A 209 2.64 1.89 5.72
N LEU A 210 3.32 1.17 4.83
CA LEU A 210 4.71 1.45 4.49
C LEU A 210 4.85 2.83 3.84
N LEU A 211 3.96 3.19 2.91
CA LEU A 211 3.99 4.48 2.21
C LEU A 211 3.72 5.67 3.14
N GLU A 212 2.97 5.45 4.21
CA GLU A 212 2.74 6.42 5.29
C GLU A 212 3.84 6.41 6.35
N GLY A 213 4.74 5.42 6.35
CA GLY A 213 5.84 5.29 7.32
C GLY A 213 5.48 4.52 8.61
N ASP A 214 4.31 3.88 8.70
CA ASP A 214 3.90 3.04 9.84
C ASP A 214 4.53 1.64 9.77
N ILE A 215 5.84 1.58 10.03
CA ILE A 215 6.63 0.35 9.94
C ILE A 215 6.18 -0.72 10.94
N GLN A 216 5.67 -0.31 12.11
CA GLN A 216 5.19 -1.23 13.13
C GLN A 216 3.95 -2.00 12.66
N ARG A 217 3.01 -1.32 12.01
CA ARG A 217 1.82 -1.97 11.42
C ARG A 217 2.18 -2.86 10.24
N VAL A 218 3.14 -2.45 9.41
CA VAL A 218 3.69 -3.29 8.32
C VAL A 218 4.22 -4.61 8.88
N GLN A 219 5.10 -4.55 9.88
CA GLN A 219 5.67 -5.74 10.52
C GLN A 219 4.58 -6.63 11.13
N SER A 220 3.62 -6.05 11.86
CA SER A 220 2.52 -6.81 12.47
C SER A 220 1.68 -7.57 11.44
N TRP A 221 1.32 -6.92 10.32
CA TRP A 221 0.53 -7.57 9.28
C TRP A 221 1.32 -8.62 8.51
N ILE A 222 2.60 -8.36 8.20
CA ILE A 222 3.47 -9.34 7.56
C ILE A 222 3.62 -10.58 8.44
N SER A 223 3.94 -10.42 9.73
CA SER A 223 4.09 -11.55 10.65
C SER A 223 2.83 -12.42 10.72
N ARG A 224 1.65 -11.80 10.86
CA ARG A 224 0.37 -12.53 10.86
C ARG A 224 0.05 -13.21 9.53
N ASN A 225 0.43 -12.62 8.41
CA ASN A 225 0.29 -13.28 7.11
C ASN A 225 1.23 -14.48 7.02
N MET A 226 2.46 -14.37 7.50
CA MET A 226 3.45 -15.46 7.50
C MET A 226 3.01 -16.63 8.38
N GLU A 227 2.38 -16.38 9.54
CA GLU A 227 1.77 -17.42 10.38
C GLU A 227 0.76 -18.30 9.62
N HIS A 228 0.09 -17.75 8.61
CA HIS A 228 -0.89 -18.47 7.80
C HIS A 228 -0.33 -19.02 6.48
N LEU A 229 0.69 -18.37 5.90
CA LEU A 229 1.24 -18.74 4.60
C LEU A 229 2.37 -19.78 4.71
N ILE A 230 3.26 -19.67 5.69
CA ILE A 230 4.39 -20.61 5.87
C ILE A 230 3.93 -22.07 6.00
N PRO A 231 2.91 -22.40 6.82
CA PRO A 231 2.43 -23.78 6.92
C PRO A 231 1.91 -24.34 5.59
N LEU A 232 1.36 -23.48 4.73
CA LEU A 232 0.84 -23.88 3.42
C LEU A 232 1.97 -24.18 2.44
N VAL A 233 3.06 -23.41 2.46
CA VAL A 233 4.26 -23.70 1.69
C VAL A 233 4.82 -25.07 2.10
N HIS A 234 4.95 -25.33 3.40
CA HIS A 234 5.40 -26.64 3.91
C HIS A 234 4.45 -27.79 3.55
N ALA A 235 3.14 -27.51 3.44
CA ALA A 235 2.14 -28.47 2.97
C ALA A 235 2.11 -28.64 1.44
N GLY A 236 3.02 -27.99 0.70
CA GLY A 236 3.17 -28.13 -0.75
C GLY A 236 2.22 -27.28 -1.59
N TYR A 237 1.64 -26.21 -1.02
CA TYR A 237 0.83 -25.26 -1.78
C TYR A 237 1.71 -24.24 -2.52
N ASP A 238 1.39 -23.98 -3.78
CA ASP A 238 1.91 -22.82 -4.51
C ASP A 238 1.13 -21.56 -4.08
N ILE A 239 1.83 -20.53 -3.59
CA ILE A 239 1.21 -19.24 -3.25
C ILE A 239 1.06 -18.40 -4.51
N VAL A 240 -0.15 -17.98 -4.82
CA VAL A 240 -0.44 -17.05 -5.94
C VAL A 240 -1.11 -15.79 -5.41
N CYS A 241 -0.96 -14.69 -6.14
CA CYS A 241 -1.61 -13.43 -5.82
C CYS A 241 -2.04 -12.69 -7.08
N SER A 242 -3.08 -11.87 -6.96
CA SER A 242 -3.54 -10.96 -8.03
C SER A 242 -3.27 -9.49 -7.68
N CYS A 243 -2.70 -9.23 -6.50
CA CYS A 243 -2.39 -7.88 -6.04
C CYS A 243 -0.95 -7.53 -6.41
N ARG A 244 -0.76 -6.58 -7.33
CA ARG A 244 0.56 -6.10 -7.78
C ARG A 244 1.47 -5.63 -6.64
N HIS A 245 0.91 -5.17 -5.52
CA HIS A 245 1.66 -4.66 -4.37
C HIS A 245 2.23 -5.75 -3.46
N LEU A 246 1.92 -7.03 -3.68
CA LEU A 246 2.59 -8.13 -2.99
C LEU A 246 4.01 -8.41 -3.55
N PHE A 247 4.37 -7.83 -4.70
CA PHE A 247 5.67 -8.09 -5.34
C PHE A 247 6.90 -7.68 -4.51
N PRO A 248 6.91 -6.57 -3.75
CA PRO A 248 8.02 -6.31 -2.80
C PRO A 248 8.01 -7.23 -1.57
N THR A 249 6.88 -7.88 -1.26
CA THR A 249 6.80 -8.97 -0.26
C THR A 249 7.18 -10.33 -0.86
N HIS A 250 7.22 -10.48 -2.19
CA HIS A 250 7.69 -11.68 -2.88
C HIS A 250 9.17 -11.95 -2.65
N SER A 251 10.00 -10.92 -2.43
CA SER A 251 11.40 -11.13 -2.03
C SER A 251 11.51 -11.93 -0.73
N PHE A 252 10.55 -11.77 0.20
CA PHE A 252 10.48 -12.58 1.42
C PHE A 252 9.91 -13.99 1.17
N LEU A 253 8.98 -14.16 0.22
CA LEU A 253 8.45 -15.48 -0.13
C LEU A 253 9.45 -16.34 -0.94
N PHE A 254 10.33 -15.71 -1.73
CA PHE A 254 11.43 -16.41 -2.43
C PHE A 254 12.53 -16.89 -1.49
N LEU A 255 12.73 -16.23 -0.33
CA LEU A 255 13.67 -16.66 0.71
C LEU A 255 13.19 -17.90 1.50
N LEU A 256 11.95 -18.33 1.30
CA LEU A 256 11.35 -19.49 1.97
C LEU A 256 11.32 -20.77 1.08
N ARG A 257 11.93 -20.71 -0.11
CA ARG A 257 12.26 -21.88 -0.95
C ARG A 257 13.76 -22.15 -0.88
#